data_AF-A0A9W6I8Z3-F1
#
_entry.id   AF-A0A9W6I8Z3-F1
#
_cell.length_a   1.000
_cell.length_b   1.000
_cell.length_c   1.000
_cell.angle_alpha   90.00
_cell.angle_beta   90.00
_cell.angle_gamma   90.00
#
_symmetry.space_group_name_H-M   'P 1'
#
loop_
_entity.id
_entity.type
_entity.pdbx_description
1 polymer ?
#
loop_
_entity_poly.entity_id
_entity_poly.type
_entity_poly.pdbx_seq_one_letter_code
_entity_poly.pdbx_strand_id
1 'polypeptide(L)'
;MWPDPDYSQFSIDHLPAFWLSDEAVSGELWTKLRLEHEHSGLWPVLLEDSVQPWSAGQIAPDTAAEIDNYHAAAFMAEVWSDWIERAKADQLELLAPFGARCPGPAPAGRQAADPDMVADWYAGLVAERRTPLGLVAAERGADVLAVMGWQGALNHNEWMVPLAAVVRSWEDRFGARVVSLGFNTLDLSVAAPPVTPEHALHVAAEHWTFCPDSVIYSAGTLTDYAEQITGRNAWSFWWD
;
A
#
# COMPACT_ATOMS: atom_id res chain seq x y z
N MET A 1 1.80 -14.92 -16.25
CA MET A 1 2.70 -13.76 -16.23
C MET A 1 4.12 -14.28 -16.05
N TRP A 2 5.08 -13.89 -16.89
CA TRP A 2 6.47 -14.36 -16.81
C TRP A 2 7.38 -13.14 -16.62
N PRO A 3 8.37 -13.17 -15.71
CA PRO A 3 9.16 -11.99 -15.37
C PRO A 3 10.18 -11.61 -16.45
N ASP A 4 10.60 -10.36 -16.40
CA ASP A 4 11.55 -9.70 -17.29
C ASP A 4 12.93 -10.41 -17.35
N PRO A 5 13.55 -10.58 -18.55
CA PRO A 5 14.84 -11.23 -18.73
C PRO A 5 16.07 -10.52 -18.11
N ASP A 6 15.98 -9.23 -17.73
CA ASP A 6 17.13 -8.47 -17.22
C ASP A 6 17.32 -8.57 -15.68
N TYR A 7 16.47 -9.32 -14.96
CA TYR A 7 16.58 -9.51 -13.52
C TYR A 7 17.39 -10.77 -13.14
N SER A 8 18.21 -10.66 -12.09
CA SER A 8 19.22 -11.64 -11.69
C SER A 8 18.71 -13.08 -11.55
N GLN A 9 19.50 -14.03 -12.10
CA GLN A 9 19.25 -15.48 -12.15
C GLN A 9 19.38 -16.18 -10.78
N PHE A 10 18.50 -15.86 -9.83
CA PHE A 10 18.23 -16.75 -8.70
C PHE A 10 17.10 -17.72 -9.08
N SER A 11 17.23 -18.98 -8.64
CA SER A 11 16.39 -20.13 -9.02
C SER A 11 14.91 -19.76 -9.15
N ILE A 12 14.39 -19.81 -10.37
CA ILE A 12 12.97 -19.57 -10.65
C ILE A 12 12.21 -20.82 -10.24
N ASP A 13 11.76 -20.89 -8.99
CA ASP A 13 10.66 -21.79 -8.67
C ASP A 13 9.42 -21.26 -9.40
N HIS A 14 8.96 -22.00 -10.41
CA HIS A 14 7.85 -21.66 -11.31
C HIS A 14 6.48 -21.72 -10.62
N LEU A 15 6.30 -20.99 -9.51
CA LEU A 15 4.99 -20.79 -8.94
C LEU A 15 4.31 -19.61 -9.67
N PRO A 16 3.04 -19.76 -10.08
CA PRO A 16 2.29 -18.63 -10.61
C PRO A 16 2.19 -17.54 -9.53
N ALA A 17 2.54 -16.30 -9.87
CA ALA A 17 2.52 -15.17 -8.94
C ALA A 17 1.12 -14.92 -8.36
N PHE A 18 0.10 -14.97 -9.21
CA PHE A 18 -1.31 -14.86 -8.84
C PHE A 18 -2.21 -15.36 -9.98
N TRP A 19 -3.47 -15.64 -9.67
CA TRP A 19 -4.52 -15.88 -10.67
C TRP A 19 -5.24 -14.56 -11.00
N LEU A 20 -5.56 -14.33 -12.27
CA LEU A 20 -6.24 -13.12 -12.77
C LEU A 20 -7.56 -13.51 -13.43
N SER A 21 -8.64 -12.81 -13.10
CA SER A 21 -9.93 -12.99 -13.78
C SER A 21 -9.95 -12.35 -15.17
N ASP A 22 -10.70 -12.95 -16.09
CA ASP A 22 -10.92 -12.38 -17.44
C ASP A 22 -11.90 -11.19 -17.45
N GLU A 23 -12.78 -11.12 -16.46
CA GLU A 23 -13.82 -10.10 -16.34
C GLU A 23 -13.76 -9.39 -15.00
N ALA A 24 -14.35 -8.19 -14.97
CA ALA A 24 -14.56 -7.44 -13.74
C ALA A 24 -15.48 -8.20 -12.77
N VAL A 25 -15.20 -8.09 -11.47
CA VAL A 25 -15.97 -8.78 -10.43
C VAL A 25 -16.81 -7.82 -9.60
N SER A 26 -17.81 -8.35 -8.90
CA SER A 26 -18.57 -7.58 -7.91
C SER A 26 -17.85 -7.56 -6.55
N GLY A 27 -18.12 -6.54 -5.73
CA GLY A 27 -17.66 -6.50 -4.35
C GLY A 27 -18.19 -7.65 -3.50
N GLU A 28 -19.37 -8.19 -3.83
CA GLU A 28 -19.89 -9.41 -3.19
C GLU A 28 -19.02 -10.64 -3.44
N LEU A 29 -18.48 -10.79 -4.65
CA LEU A 29 -17.56 -11.89 -4.95
C LEU A 29 -16.23 -11.69 -4.22
N TRP A 30 -15.71 -10.46 -4.19
CA TRP A 30 -14.52 -10.12 -3.41
C TRP A 30 -14.68 -10.49 -1.92
N THR A 31 -15.80 -10.09 -1.32
CA THR A 31 -16.15 -10.41 0.08
C THR A 31 -16.17 -11.92 0.34
N LYS A 32 -16.82 -12.70 -0.54
CA LYS A 32 -16.87 -14.16 -0.43
C LYS A 32 -15.47 -14.79 -0.46
N LEU A 33 -14.62 -14.32 -1.36
CA LEU A 33 -13.26 -14.86 -1.49
C LEU A 33 -12.37 -14.46 -0.31
N ARG A 34 -12.56 -13.25 0.25
CA ARG A 34 -11.86 -12.84 1.47
C ARG A 34 -12.29 -13.69 2.67
N LEU A 35 -13.56 -14.04 2.79
CA LEU A 35 -14.03 -14.97 3.83
C LEU A 35 -13.44 -16.38 3.68
N GLU A 36 -13.17 -16.82 2.45
CA GLU A 36 -12.51 -18.10 2.16
C GLU A 36 -10.97 -18.05 2.25
N HIS A 37 -10.40 -16.87 2.51
CA HIS A 37 -8.95 -16.67 2.56
C HIS A 37 -8.28 -17.54 3.63
N GLU A 38 -8.84 -17.63 4.83
CA GLU A 38 -8.28 -18.46 5.92
C GLU A 38 -8.17 -19.94 5.54
N HIS A 39 -9.03 -20.43 4.63
CA HIS A 39 -9.01 -21.82 4.16
C HIS A 39 -8.17 -22.01 2.90
N SER A 40 -8.19 -21.04 1.99
CA SER A 40 -7.56 -21.13 0.67
C SER A 40 -6.12 -20.61 0.63
N GLY A 41 -5.75 -19.71 1.55
CA GLY A 41 -4.51 -18.94 1.50
C GLY A 41 -4.44 -17.92 0.35
N LEU A 42 -5.57 -17.66 -0.34
CA LEU A 42 -5.62 -16.77 -1.49
C LEU A 42 -6.28 -15.44 -1.12
N TRP A 43 -5.48 -14.37 -1.04
CA TRP A 43 -6.00 -13.03 -0.77
C TRP A 43 -6.59 -12.43 -2.06
N PRO A 44 -7.84 -11.93 -2.04
CA PRO A 44 -8.43 -11.25 -3.17
C PRO A 44 -7.95 -9.79 -3.27
N VAL A 45 -7.56 -9.37 -4.46
CA VAL A 45 -7.18 -7.98 -4.75
C VAL A 45 -7.88 -7.53 -6.02
N LEU A 46 -8.51 -6.35 -5.99
CA LEU A 46 -9.05 -5.75 -7.20
C LEU A 46 -7.91 -5.13 -8.00
N LEU A 47 -7.92 -5.33 -9.32
CA LEU A 47 -6.82 -4.97 -10.19
C LEU A 47 -7.29 -3.91 -11.17
N GLU A 48 -6.95 -2.65 -10.88
CA GLU A 48 -7.22 -1.52 -11.78
C GLU A 48 -6.30 -1.63 -13.00
N ASP A 49 -6.89 -1.60 -14.21
CA ASP A 49 -6.21 -1.94 -15.46
C ASP A 49 -6.38 -0.87 -16.56
N SER A 50 -6.89 0.32 -16.23
CA SER A 50 -7.22 1.35 -17.21
C SER A 50 -5.99 2.04 -17.80
N VAL A 51 -4.89 2.13 -17.04
CA VAL A 51 -3.61 2.66 -17.51
C VAL A 51 -2.84 1.61 -18.30
N GLN A 52 -2.75 0.39 -17.75
CA GLN A 52 -2.07 -0.73 -18.38
C GLN A 52 -2.68 -2.05 -17.91
N PRO A 53 -2.89 -3.01 -18.83
CA PRO A 53 -3.43 -4.30 -18.45
C PRO A 53 -2.43 -5.09 -17.60
N TRP A 54 -2.90 -5.67 -16.49
CA TRP A 54 -2.13 -6.58 -15.66
C TRP A 54 -1.63 -7.81 -16.42
N SER A 55 -2.29 -8.18 -17.52
CA SER A 55 -1.83 -9.22 -18.45
C SER A 55 -0.57 -8.87 -19.24
N ALA A 56 0.01 -7.67 -19.06
CA ALA A 56 1.31 -7.28 -19.64
C ALA A 56 2.51 -7.89 -18.90
N GLY A 57 2.39 -8.17 -17.59
CA GLY A 57 3.39 -8.98 -16.86
C GLY A 57 4.58 -8.25 -16.30
N GLN A 58 4.41 -6.96 -16.07
CA GLN A 58 5.39 -6.14 -15.36
C GLN A 58 5.26 -6.39 -13.86
N ILE A 59 5.74 -7.57 -13.46
CA ILE A 59 5.79 -8.02 -12.08
C ILE A 59 7.16 -8.62 -11.78
N ALA A 60 7.63 -8.44 -10.54
CA ALA A 60 8.81 -9.11 -9.99
C ALA A 60 8.46 -9.72 -8.62
N PRO A 61 7.87 -10.92 -8.60
CA PRO A 61 7.46 -11.56 -7.34
C PRO A 61 8.62 -11.79 -6.38
N ASP A 62 8.40 -11.47 -5.12
CA ASP A 62 9.28 -11.76 -4.00
C ASP A 62 8.60 -12.68 -2.98
N THR A 63 9.39 -13.27 -2.08
CA THR A 63 8.81 -14.09 -1.01
C THR A 63 8.33 -13.22 0.16
N ALA A 64 7.23 -13.60 0.79
CA ALA A 64 6.72 -12.92 1.99
C ALA A 64 7.74 -12.92 3.15
N ALA A 65 8.68 -13.85 3.17
CA ALA A 65 9.75 -13.93 4.17
C ALA A 65 10.77 -12.79 4.03
N GLU A 66 10.97 -12.24 2.83
CA GLU A 66 11.89 -11.11 2.65
C GLU A 66 11.40 -9.85 3.39
N ILE A 67 10.08 -9.70 3.55
CA ILE A 67 9.47 -8.57 4.25
C ILE A 67 9.91 -8.54 5.72
N ASP A 68 10.21 -9.68 6.34
CA ASP A 68 10.65 -9.78 7.74
C ASP A 68 12.00 -9.09 8.00
N ASN A 69 12.79 -8.87 6.94
CA ASN A 69 14.07 -8.18 7.01
C ASN A 69 13.94 -6.65 7.07
N TYR A 70 12.73 -6.11 6.94
CA TYR A 70 12.47 -4.67 6.87
C TYR A 70 11.55 -4.18 7.98
N HIS A 71 11.74 -2.91 8.35
CA HIS A 71 10.98 -2.26 9.41
C HIS A 71 10.50 -0.88 8.97
N ALA A 72 9.21 -0.60 9.18
CA ALA A 72 8.61 0.69 8.82
C ALA A 72 9.34 1.90 9.44
N ALA A 73 9.83 1.76 10.68
CA ALA A 73 10.60 2.82 11.33
C ALA A 73 11.95 3.09 10.65
N ALA A 74 12.65 2.04 10.22
CA ALA A 74 13.93 2.17 9.52
C ALA A 74 13.72 2.78 8.13
N PHE A 75 12.73 2.27 7.39
CA PHE A 75 12.32 2.81 6.09
C PHE A 75 12.01 4.32 6.19
N MET A 76 11.13 4.69 7.13
CA MET A 76 10.75 6.09 7.32
C MET A 76 11.94 6.97 7.71
N ALA A 77 12.85 6.48 8.57
CA ALA A 77 14.03 7.24 8.96
C ALA A 77 15.01 7.47 7.80
N GLU A 78 15.22 6.44 6.98
CA GLU A 78 16.10 6.49 5.80
C GLU A 78 15.55 7.47 4.74
N VAL A 79 14.30 7.28 4.31
CA VAL A 79 13.64 8.16 3.33
C VAL A 79 13.63 9.62 3.80
N TRP A 80 13.33 9.84 5.09
CA TRP A 80 13.33 11.18 5.66
C TRP A 80 14.74 11.80 5.64
N SER A 81 15.76 11.05 6.05
CA SER A 81 17.15 11.54 6.07
C SER A 81 17.62 11.89 4.66
N ASP A 82 17.43 10.99 3.70
CA ASP A 82 17.82 11.18 2.31
C ASP A 82 17.17 12.40 1.67
N TRP A 83 15.90 12.63 1.98
CA TRP A 83 15.20 13.82 1.49
C TRP A 83 15.75 15.10 2.14
N ILE A 84 16.00 15.10 3.46
CA ILE A 84 16.55 16.26 4.17
C ILE A 84 17.93 16.65 3.63
N GLU A 85 18.77 15.68 3.26
CA GLU A 85 20.09 15.96 2.65
C GLU A 85 19.98 16.66 1.29
N ARG A 86 18.90 16.41 0.54
CA ARG A 86 18.66 16.96 -0.80
C ARG A 86 17.81 18.24 -0.77
N ALA A 87 17.07 18.47 0.30
CA ALA A 87 16.12 19.56 0.42
C ALA A 87 16.80 20.93 0.56
N LYS A 88 16.21 21.94 -0.08
CA LYS A 88 16.53 23.35 0.14
C LYS A 88 15.82 23.87 1.39
N ALA A 89 16.33 24.97 1.96
CA ALA A 89 15.83 25.53 3.21
C ALA A 89 14.34 25.90 3.18
N ASP A 90 13.83 26.36 2.02
CA ASP A 90 12.42 26.70 1.78
C ASP A 90 11.53 25.46 1.63
N GLN A 91 12.09 24.31 1.28
CA GLN A 91 11.34 23.05 1.16
C GLN A 91 11.07 22.41 2.53
N LEU A 92 11.90 22.69 3.54
CA LEU A 92 11.73 22.15 4.90
C LEU A 92 10.40 22.55 5.54
N GLU A 93 9.79 23.65 5.09
CA GLU A 93 8.47 24.10 5.56
C GLU A 93 7.35 23.11 5.20
N LEU A 94 7.52 22.30 4.14
CA LEU A 94 6.57 21.25 3.76
C LEU A 94 6.44 20.17 4.84
N LEU A 95 7.50 19.95 5.63
CA LEU A 95 7.56 18.98 6.71
C LEU A 95 7.19 19.56 8.07
N ALA A 96 6.73 20.81 8.14
CA ALA A 96 6.25 21.38 9.39
C ALA A 96 5.10 20.51 9.96
N PRO A 97 5.07 20.30 11.29
CA PRO A 97 5.95 20.87 12.32
C PRO A 97 7.20 20.03 12.62
N PHE A 98 7.38 18.85 12.00
CA PHE A 98 8.47 17.93 12.30
C PHE A 98 9.83 18.41 11.79
N GLY A 99 9.83 19.06 10.62
CA GLY A 99 11.02 19.62 9.99
C GLY A 99 12.09 18.55 9.74
N ALA A 100 13.34 18.84 10.11
CA ALA A 100 14.47 17.94 9.84
C ALA A 100 14.48 16.63 10.66
N ARG A 101 13.66 16.51 11.70
CA ARG A 101 13.66 15.32 12.57
C ARG A 101 12.48 14.43 12.20
N CYS A 102 12.80 13.23 11.73
CA CYS A 102 11.80 12.20 11.47
C CYS A 102 11.02 11.87 12.77
N PRO A 103 9.68 11.96 12.77
CA PRO A 103 8.88 11.63 13.94
C PRO A 103 8.77 10.11 14.19
N GLY A 104 9.28 9.28 13.29
CA GLY A 104 9.07 7.84 13.29
C GLY A 104 7.62 7.45 12.98
N PRO A 105 7.28 6.16 12.96
CA PRO A 105 5.93 5.71 12.65
C PRO A 105 4.91 6.21 13.67
N ALA A 106 3.71 6.53 13.20
CA ALA A 106 2.63 6.98 14.06
C ALA A 106 2.21 5.89 15.07
N PRO A 107 1.76 6.25 16.28
CA PRO A 107 1.16 5.27 17.18
C PRO A 107 -0.08 4.62 16.55
N ALA A 108 -0.42 3.42 17.02
CA ALA A 108 -1.59 2.68 16.54
C ALA A 108 -2.89 3.47 16.74
N GLY A 109 -3.81 3.31 15.78
CA GLY A 109 -5.14 3.88 15.88
C GLY A 109 -6.03 3.13 16.88
N ARG A 110 -7.12 3.77 17.29
CA ARG A 110 -8.17 3.07 18.04
C ARG A 110 -9.12 2.42 17.05
N GLN A 111 -9.18 1.09 17.08
CA GLN A 111 -10.08 0.33 16.23
C GLN A 111 -11.52 0.78 16.41
N ALA A 112 -12.13 1.25 15.33
CA ALA A 112 -13.50 1.74 15.29
C ALA A 112 -14.48 0.69 14.78
N ALA A 113 -14.00 -0.22 13.92
CA ALA A 113 -14.75 -1.30 13.32
C ALA A 113 -13.86 -2.54 13.11
N ASP A 114 -14.46 -3.65 12.75
CA ASP A 114 -13.73 -4.84 12.34
C ASP A 114 -12.96 -4.58 11.01
N PRO A 115 -11.64 -4.84 10.93
CA PRO A 115 -10.82 -4.60 9.73
C PRO A 115 -11.39 -5.23 8.46
N ASP A 116 -11.92 -6.43 8.58
CA ASP A 116 -12.38 -7.19 7.44
C ASP A 116 -13.73 -6.68 6.93
N MET A 117 -14.61 -6.25 7.84
CA MET A 117 -15.85 -5.55 7.47
C MET A 117 -15.59 -4.22 6.74
N VAL A 118 -14.55 -3.48 7.14
CA VAL A 118 -14.18 -2.22 6.46
C VAL A 118 -13.58 -2.52 5.08
N ALA A 119 -12.81 -3.61 4.96
CA ALA A 119 -12.28 -4.07 3.69
C ALA A 119 -13.40 -4.50 2.73
N ASP A 120 -14.38 -5.27 3.20
CA ASP A 120 -15.55 -5.70 2.41
C ASP A 120 -16.35 -4.49 1.89
N TRP A 121 -16.59 -3.50 2.75
CA TRP A 121 -17.25 -2.25 2.36
C TRP A 121 -16.45 -1.50 1.29
N TYR A 122 -15.15 -1.32 1.49
CA TYR A 122 -14.33 -0.54 0.58
C TYR A 122 -14.16 -1.25 -0.78
N ALA A 123 -13.99 -2.57 -0.77
CA ALA A 123 -13.99 -3.39 -1.98
C ALA A 123 -15.29 -3.25 -2.78
N GLY A 124 -16.44 -3.14 -2.09
CA GLY A 124 -17.72 -2.82 -2.71
C GLY A 124 -17.67 -1.55 -3.56
N LEU A 125 -17.09 -0.47 -3.02
CA LEU A 125 -16.95 0.81 -3.71
C LEU A 125 -15.92 0.75 -4.84
N VAL A 126 -14.78 0.09 -4.64
CA VAL A 126 -13.74 0.00 -5.65
C VAL A 126 -14.19 -0.86 -6.84
N ALA A 127 -14.91 -1.96 -6.59
CA ALA A 127 -15.43 -2.84 -7.64
C ALA A 127 -16.41 -2.14 -8.61
N GLU A 128 -17.06 -1.04 -8.20
CA GLU A 128 -17.90 -0.23 -9.10
C GLU A 128 -17.11 0.36 -10.28
N ARG A 129 -15.78 0.47 -10.14
CA ARG A 129 -14.85 0.89 -11.22
C ARG A 129 -14.65 -0.20 -12.29
N ARG A 130 -15.32 -1.35 -12.17
CA ARG A 130 -15.25 -2.51 -13.09
C ARG A 130 -13.84 -3.07 -13.23
N THR A 131 -13.21 -3.35 -12.09
CA THR A 131 -11.85 -3.89 -12.03
C THR A 131 -11.85 -5.43 -12.04
N PRO A 132 -10.94 -6.07 -12.79
CA PRO A 132 -10.60 -7.48 -12.63
C PRO A 132 -10.18 -7.86 -11.22
N LEU A 133 -10.09 -9.15 -10.96
CA LEU A 133 -9.70 -9.73 -9.67
C LEU A 133 -8.38 -10.49 -9.79
N GLY A 134 -7.49 -10.25 -8.85
CA GLY A 134 -6.33 -11.08 -8.53
C GLY A 134 -6.59 -11.98 -7.33
N LEU A 135 -6.08 -13.22 -7.36
CA LEU A 135 -5.96 -14.11 -6.19
C LEU A 135 -4.50 -14.44 -5.94
N VAL A 136 -3.99 -13.99 -4.80
CA VAL A 136 -2.56 -14.00 -4.47
C VAL A 136 -2.33 -14.94 -3.29
N ALA A 137 -1.33 -15.84 -3.40
CA ALA A 137 -1.00 -16.80 -2.36
C ALA A 137 -0.24 -16.13 -1.19
N ALA A 138 -0.97 -15.43 -0.33
CA ALA A 138 -0.45 -14.60 0.75
C ALA A 138 -1.23 -14.88 2.04
N GLU A 139 -0.54 -15.12 3.16
CA GLU A 139 -1.17 -15.38 4.47
C GLU A 139 -1.84 -14.14 5.06
N ARG A 140 -1.50 -12.94 4.56
CA ARG A 140 -2.06 -11.67 4.99
C ARG A 140 -2.11 -10.67 3.84
N GLY A 141 -3.04 -9.72 3.89
CA GLY A 141 -3.29 -8.79 2.79
C GLY A 141 -2.10 -7.88 2.48
N ALA A 142 -1.33 -7.48 3.49
CA ALA A 142 -0.15 -6.64 3.30
C ALA A 142 0.95 -7.28 2.44
N ASP A 143 1.03 -8.61 2.39
CA ASP A 143 2.08 -9.34 1.69
C ASP A 143 1.85 -9.37 0.18
N VAL A 144 0.62 -9.06 -0.25
CA VAL A 144 0.21 -9.04 -1.65
C VAL A 144 1.17 -8.21 -2.50
N LEU A 145 1.64 -7.07 -2.00
CA LEU A 145 2.53 -6.19 -2.76
C LEU A 145 3.80 -6.91 -3.20
N ALA A 146 4.47 -7.62 -2.27
CA ALA A 146 5.70 -8.33 -2.55
C ALA A 146 5.44 -9.66 -3.29
N VAL A 147 4.48 -10.46 -2.83
CA VAL A 147 4.17 -11.79 -3.40
C VAL A 147 3.68 -11.68 -4.84
N MET A 148 2.85 -10.68 -5.14
CA MET A 148 2.41 -10.40 -6.51
C MET A 148 3.55 -9.84 -7.36
N GLY A 149 4.54 -9.20 -6.73
CA GLY A 149 5.63 -8.51 -7.39
C GLY A 149 5.21 -7.20 -8.01
N TRP A 150 4.32 -6.46 -7.35
CA TRP A 150 3.84 -5.18 -7.87
C TRP A 150 5.00 -4.18 -8.00
N GLN A 151 4.98 -3.38 -9.06
CA GLN A 151 6.08 -2.48 -9.44
C GLN A 151 5.65 -1.02 -9.57
N GLY A 152 4.47 -0.66 -9.07
CA GLY A 152 3.89 0.66 -9.31
C GLY A 152 4.62 1.84 -8.68
N ALA A 153 5.55 1.59 -7.75
CA ALA A 153 6.38 2.61 -7.11
C ALA A 153 7.83 2.64 -7.62
N LEU A 154 8.16 1.96 -8.73
CA LEU A 154 9.54 1.75 -9.20
C LEU A 154 10.38 3.02 -9.36
N ASN A 155 9.78 4.14 -9.79
CA ASN A 155 10.49 5.42 -9.94
C ASN A 155 10.94 6.02 -8.60
N HIS A 156 10.38 5.55 -7.49
CA HIS A 156 10.60 6.07 -6.14
C HIS A 156 11.24 5.05 -5.20
N ASN A 157 10.98 3.76 -5.41
CA ASN A 157 11.54 2.65 -4.65
C ASN A 157 11.89 1.53 -5.60
N GLU A 158 13.19 1.22 -5.69
CA GLU A 158 13.68 0.16 -6.57
C GLU A 158 13.15 -1.22 -6.17
N TRP A 159 12.88 -1.43 -4.87
CA TRP A 159 12.39 -2.70 -4.31
C TRP A 159 11.05 -2.54 -3.60
N MET A 160 10.14 -3.49 -3.84
CA MET A 160 8.77 -3.45 -3.33
C MET A 160 8.67 -3.94 -1.87
N VAL A 161 9.59 -4.82 -1.46
CA VAL A 161 9.62 -5.46 -0.14
C VAL A 161 9.61 -4.46 1.04
N PRO A 162 10.40 -3.36 1.05
CA PRO A 162 10.35 -2.36 2.11
C PRO A 162 8.98 -1.68 2.28
N LEU A 163 8.31 -1.37 1.17
CA LEU A 163 6.96 -0.77 1.20
C LEU A 163 5.93 -1.79 1.71
N ALA A 164 6.04 -3.07 1.35
CA ALA A 164 5.20 -4.12 1.94
C ALA A 164 5.38 -4.20 3.47
N ALA A 165 6.59 -3.97 4.00
CA ALA A 165 6.82 -3.91 5.44
C ALA A 165 6.13 -2.70 6.11
N VAL A 166 6.04 -1.56 5.42
CA VAL A 166 5.24 -0.41 5.88
C VAL A 166 3.76 -0.78 5.92
N VAL A 167 3.23 -1.42 4.87
CA VAL A 167 1.83 -1.86 4.81
C VAL A 167 1.53 -2.91 5.88
N ARG A 168 2.43 -3.86 6.17
CA ARG A 168 2.29 -4.80 7.31
C ARG A 168 2.17 -4.05 8.63
N SER A 169 3.03 -3.06 8.83
CA SER A 169 2.98 -2.21 10.02
C SER A 169 1.66 -1.45 10.14
N TRP A 170 1.04 -1.05 9.02
CA TRP A 170 -0.29 -0.47 9.02
C TRP A 170 -1.42 -1.48 9.22
N GLU A 171 -1.28 -2.69 8.70
CA GLU A 171 -2.21 -3.77 8.99
C GLU A 171 -2.26 -4.04 10.50
N ASP A 172 -1.11 -4.08 11.17
CA ASP A 172 -1.02 -4.29 12.61
C ASP A 172 -1.52 -3.08 13.44
N ARG A 173 -1.17 -1.85 13.04
CA ARG A 173 -1.46 -0.64 13.82
C ARG A 173 -2.81 0.00 13.54
N PHE A 174 -3.33 -0.18 12.33
CA PHE A 174 -4.51 0.52 11.85
C PHE A 174 -5.61 -0.41 11.34
N GLY A 175 -5.37 -1.72 11.34
CA GLY A 175 -6.26 -2.68 10.69
C GLY A 175 -6.38 -2.39 9.20
N ALA A 176 -5.28 -1.96 8.57
CA ALA A 176 -5.27 -1.66 7.15
C ALA A 176 -5.29 -2.94 6.31
N ARG A 177 -6.11 -3.00 5.25
CA ARG A 177 -6.14 -4.13 4.31
C ARG A 177 -5.96 -3.65 2.88
N VAL A 178 -5.11 -4.35 2.13
CA VAL A 178 -4.96 -4.14 0.68
C VAL A 178 -6.24 -4.58 -0.02
N VAL A 179 -6.88 -3.63 -0.71
CA VAL A 179 -8.15 -3.87 -1.42
C VAL A 179 -7.93 -3.83 -2.94
N SER A 180 -7.16 -2.86 -3.43
CA SER A 180 -6.91 -2.72 -4.87
C SER A 180 -5.49 -2.27 -5.18
N LEU A 181 -5.00 -2.72 -6.33
CA LEU A 181 -3.76 -2.31 -6.96
C LEU A 181 -4.03 -1.90 -8.39
N GLY A 182 -3.44 -0.81 -8.85
CA GLY A 182 -3.39 -0.45 -10.27
C GLY A 182 -1.97 -0.45 -10.81
N PHE A 183 -1.76 0.17 -11.96
CA PHE A 183 -0.41 0.30 -12.54
C PHE A 183 0.56 0.95 -11.55
N ASN A 184 0.18 2.10 -10.99
CA ASN A 184 0.92 2.89 -10.02
C ASN A 184 0.02 3.40 -8.88
N THR A 185 -1.05 2.66 -8.57
CA THR A 185 -1.98 3.00 -7.48
C THR A 185 -2.12 1.88 -6.45
N LEU A 186 -2.32 2.26 -5.19
CA LEU A 186 -2.60 1.35 -4.08
C LEU A 186 -3.78 1.89 -3.27
N ASP A 187 -4.78 1.04 -3.05
CA ASP A 187 -5.96 1.34 -2.25
C ASP A 187 -6.03 0.43 -1.03
N LEU A 188 -6.04 1.05 0.15
CA LEU A 188 -6.14 0.40 1.45
C LEU A 188 -7.47 0.78 2.13
N SER A 189 -8.14 -0.22 2.69
CA SER A 189 -9.15 0.02 3.72
C SER A 189 -8.50 0.17 5.09
N VAL A 190 -9.12 0.89 6.03
CA VAL A 190 -8.51 1.25 7.33
C VAL A 190 -9.56 1.21 8.45
N ALA A 191 -9.40 0.29 9.41
CA ALA A 191 -10.37 0.13 10.51
C ALA A 191 -10.15 1.06 11.72
N ALA A 192 -8.94 1.61 11.88
CA ALA A 192 -8.59 2.45 13.01
C ALA A 192 -8.01 3.80 12.55
N PRO A 193 -8.72 4.60 11.73
CA PRO A 193 -8.15 5.83 11.15
C PRO A 193 -7.76 6.84 12.23
N PRO A 194 -6.83 7.77 11.94
CA PRO A 194 -6.50 8.83 12.88
C PRO A 194 -7.68 9.78 13.07
N VAL A 195 -8.04 10.07 14.31
CA VAL A 195 -9.23 10.90 14.63
C VAL A 195 -8.90 12.21 15.33
N THR A 196 -7.65 12.38 15.79
CA THR A 196 -7.18 13.63 16.38
C THR A 196 -6.23 14.33 15.41
N PRO A 197 -6.16 15.68 15.43
CA PRO A 197 -5.25 16.43 14.56
C PRO A 197 -3.79 16.00 14.73
N GLU A 198 -3.34 15.79 15.97
CA GLU A 198 -1.97 15.36 16.28
C GLU A 198 -1.65 13.98 15.71
N HIS A 199 -2.59 13.04 15.84
CA HIS A 199 -2.42 11.68 15.31
C HIS A 199 -2.46 11.67 13.78
N ALA A 200 -3.39 12.42 13.19
CA ALA A 200 -3.50 12.55 11.73
C ALA A 200 -2.25 13.19 11.13
N LEU A 201 -1.66 14.18 11.80
CA LEU A 201 -0.42 14.81 11.37
C LEU A 201 0.77 13.84 11.40
N HIS A 202 0.82 12.95 12.38
CA HIS A 202 1.84 11.90 12.46
C HIS A 202 1.65 10.86 11.33
N VAL A 203 0.41 10.41 11.08
CA VAL A 203 0.10 9.52 9.95
C VAL A 203 0.40 10.19 8.61
N ALA A 204 0.12 11.49 8.48
CA ALA A 204 0.46 12.27 7.27
C ALA A 204 1.97 12.27 6.99
N ALA A 205 2.81 12.43 8.02
CA ALA A 205 4.26 12.34 7.86
C ALA A 205 4.71 10.95 7.39
N GLU A 206 4.06 9.89 7.89
CA GLU A 206 4.34 8.52 7.46
C GLU A 206 3.89 8.27 6.01
N HIS A 207 2.70 8.73 5.63
CA HIS A 207 2.21 8.70 4.24
C HIS A 207 3.13 9.45 3.29
N TRP A 208 3.66 10.60 3.73
CA TRP A 208 4.62 11.38 2.94
C TRP A 208 5.91 10.60 2.67
N THR A 209 6.44 9.83 3.63
CA THR A 209 7.60 8.96 3.37
C THR A 209 7.29 7.76 2.48
N PHE A 210 6.05 7.27 2.55
CA PHE A 210 5.62 6.12 1.77
C PHE A 210 5.33 6.48 0.31
N CYS A 211 4.70 7.64 0.10
CA CYS A 211 4.28 8.14 -1.21
C CYS A 211 4.29 9.69 -1.21
N PRO A 212 5.47 10.32 -1.40
CA PRO A 212 5.61 11.77 -1.31
C PRO A 212 4.71 12.53 -2.29
N ASP A 213 4.59 12.02 -3.52
CA ASP A 213 3.87 12.68 -4.62
C ASP A 213 2.39 12.85 -4.30
N SER A 214 1.75 11.80 -3.77
CA SER A 214 0.35 11.86 -3.38
C SER A 214 0.09 12.96 -2.35
N VAL A 215 1.00 13.20 -1.42
CA VAL A 215 0.84 14.26 -0.39
C VAL A 215 1.10 15.65 -0.97
N ILE A 216 2.15 15.80 -1.79
CA ILE A 216 2.54 17.08 -2.38
C ILE A 216 1.49 17.58 -3.37
N TYR A 217 0.96 16.71 -4.24
CA TYR A 217 0.00 17.10 -5.27
C TYR A 217 -1.44 17.27 -4.74
N SER A 218 -1.83 16.60 -3.65
CA SER A 218 -3.21 16.64 -3.14
C SER A 218 -3.50 17.76 -2.15
N ALA A 219 -2.52 18.16 -1.34
CA ALA A 219 -2.76 19.03 -0.19
C ALA A 219 -1.73 20.16 -0.03
N GLY A 220 -0.51 19.99 -0.52
CA GLY A 220 0.55 20.99 -0.45
C GLY A 220 1.28 21.09 0.91
N THR A 221 0.63 20.79 2.04
CA THR A 221 1.28 20.68 3.37
C THR A 221 0.86 19.42 4.12
N LEU A 222 1.69 18.97 5.09
CA LEU A 222 1.33 17.85 5.97
C LEU A 222 0.07 18.13 6.79
N THR A 223 -0.16 19.37 7.21
CA THR A 223 -1.36 19.75 7.98
C THR A 223 -2.62 19.62 7.13
N ASP A 224 -2.60 20.16 5.90
CA ASP A 224 -3.75 20.07 5.00
C ASP A 224 -4.05 18.61 4.63
N TYR A 225 -3.02 17.80 4.42
CA TYR A 225 -3.18 16.37 4.16
C TYR A 225 -3.72 15.63 5.39
N ALA A 226 -3.24 15.96 6.58
CA ALA A 226 -3.74 15.40 7.84
C ALA A 226 -5.24 15.64 8.03
N GLU A 227 -5.74 16.83 7.69
CA GLU A 227 -7.17 17.14 7.71
C GLU A 227 -7.96 16.27 6.73
N GLN A 228 -7.42 16.00 5.54
CA GLN A 228 -8.09 15.16 4.54
C GLN A 228 -8.25 13.71 5.00
N ILE A 229 -7.22 13.13 5.63
CA ILE A 229 -7.20 11.73 6.07
C ILE A 229 -7.83 11.50 7.45
N THR A 230 -8.13 12.57 8.20
CA THR A 230 -8.75 12.45 9.53
C THR A 230 -10.10 11.74 9.44
N GLY A 231 -10.22 10.64 10.17
CA GLY A 231 -11.42 9.79 10.24
C GLY A 231 -11.73 9.02 8.96
N ARG A 232 -10.82 8.97 7.97
CA ARG A 232 -11.04 8.28 6.70
C ARG A 232 -10.70 6.80 6.80
N ASN A 233 -11.69 5.95 6.51
CA ASN A 233 -11.53 4.49 6.47
C ASN A 233 -10.91 3.96 5.16
N ALA A 234 -10.41 4.85 4.30
CA ALA A 234 -9.79 4.50 3.04
C ALA A 234 -8.58 5.40 2.80
N TRP A 235 -7.45 4.80 2.44
CA TRP A 235 -6.25 5.48 1.99
C TRP A 235 -5.93 5.06 0.57
N SER A 236 -5.67 6.03 -0.29
CA SER A 236 -5.32 5.82 -1.69
C SER A 236 -4.00 6.51 -1.97
N PHE A 237 -3.10 5.79 -2.65
CA PHE A 237 -1.76 6.26 -3.02
C PHE A 237 -1.56 6.12 -4.52
N TRP A 238 -0.81 7.06 -5.08
CA TRP A 238 -0.42 7.13 -6.48
C TRP A 238 1.03 7.65 -6.62
N TRP A 239 1.84 6.96 -7.42
CA TRP A 239 3.23 7.31 -7.73
C TRP A 239 3.35 7.70 -9.21
N ASP A 240 4.20 8.67 -9.56
CA ASP A 240 4.47 9.07 -10.95
C ASP A 240 5.58 8.21 -11.61
#